data_AF-A0A3A0AT78-F1
#
_entry.id   AF-A0A3A0AT78-F1
#
_cell.length_a   1.000
_cell.length_b   1.000
_cell.length_c   1.000
_cell.angle_alpha   90.00
_cell.angle_beta   90.00
_cell.angle_gamma   90.00
#
_symmetry.space_group_name_H-M   'P 1'
#
loop_
_entity.id
_entity.type
_entity.pdbx_description
1 polymer ?
#
loop_
_entity_poly.entity_id
_entity_poly.type
_entity_poly.pdbx_seq_one_letter_code
_entity_poly.pdbx_strand_id
1 'polypeptide(L)'
;MRRYPEATEQLMRKFYHTLSEKDRRRYAVIEASKLGHGGRSYIAKVLGCARSTIATGVGELKALPASSGYDPRVRQAGGGRKPYEQAIAGIDEAFLDVVQDRTAGDPMHPDVLWTNLSHAEISQRLAERHQVQVSETVVRQLLKKHPFTRRKAQKASEEFKANMTIVFDKFLPHWNYTAVPLTTSNA
;
A
#
# COMPACT_ATOMS: atom_id res chain seq x y z
N MET A 1 45.44 21.30 17.34
CA MET A 1 43.96 21.39 17.36
C MET A 1 43.57 22.51 18.31
N ARG A 2 42.87 23.55 17.84
CA ARG A 2 42.41 24.67 18.66
C ARG A 2 41.03 24.33 19.25
N ARG A 3 40.89 24.35 20.58
CA ARG A 3 39.59 24.08 21.24
C ARG A 3 38.67 25.30 21.15
N TYR A 4 37.36 25.07 21.18
CA TYR A 4 36.39 26.15 21.29
C TYR A 4 36.39 26.74 22.71
N PRO A 5 36.06 28.03 22.86
CA PRO A 5 35.78 28.62 24.16
C PRO A 5 34.60 27.91 24.84
N GLU A 6 34.60 27.87 26.18
CA GLU A 6 33.56 27.19 26.95
C GLU A 6 32.15 27.73 26.67
N ALA A 7 32.00 29.04 26.50
CA ALA A 7 30.74 29.66 26.11
C ALA A 7 30.21 29.10 24.77
N THR A 8 31.08 28.85 23.80
CA THR A 8 30.72 28.25 22.52
C THR A 8 30.35 26.77 22.69
N GLU A 9 31.10 26.02 23.49
CA GLU A 9 30.76 24.62 23.80
C GLU A 9 29.36 24.48 24.40
N GLN A 10 28.98 25.40 25.30
CA GLN A 10 27.63 25.41 25.90
C GLN A 10 26.53 25.69 24.86
N LEU A 11 26.76 26.64 23.94
CA LEU A 11 25.81 26.91 22.84
C LEU A 11 25.69 25.71 21.89
N MET A 12 26.81 25.07 21.57
CA MET A 12 26.83 23.86 20.73
C MET A 12 26.03 22.73 21.37
N ARG A 13 26.17 22.50 22.69
CA ARG A 13 25.36 21.51 23.42
C ARG A 13 23.87 21.84 23.36
N LYS A 14 23.50 23.09 23.65
CA LYS A 14 22.10 23.54 23.60
C LYS A 14 21.48 23.28 22.23
N PHE A 15 22.16 23.67 21.14
CA PHE A 15 21.70 23.43 19.78
C PHE A 15 21.66 21.93 19.44
N TYR A 16 22.68 21.17 19.83
CA TYR A 16 22.73 19.73 19.57
C TYR A 16 21.51 19.00 20.13
N HIS A 17 21.02 19.38 21.30
CA HIS A 17 19.85 18.77 21.91
C HIS A 17 18.52 19.08 21.18
N THR A 18 18.42 20.15 20.39
CA THR A 18 17.22 20.45 19.61
C THR A 18 17.16 19.69 18.28
N LEU A 19 18.28 19.17 17.79
CA LEU A 19 18.39 18.48 16.52
C LEU A 19 17.84 17.04 16.54
N SER A 20 17.38 16.57 15.39
CA SER A 20 17.03 15.17 15.16
C SER A 20 18.28 14.27 15.18
N GLU A 21 18.12 12.95 15.36
CA GLU A 21 19.25 12.01 15.43
C GLU A 21 20.16 12.05 14.18
N LYS A 22 19.56 12.18 12.98
CA LYS A 22 20.33 12.31 11.74
C LYS A 22 21.11 13.63 11.68
N ASP A 23 20.50 14.73 12.13
CA ASP A 23 21.10 16.06 12.02
C ASP A 23 22.17 16.27 13.09
N ARG A 24 21.99 15.68 14.28
CA ARG A 24 23.03 15.58 15.31
C ARG A 24 24.30 14.94 14.76
N ARG A 25 24.16 13.81 14.05
CA ARG A 25 25.30 13.09 13.44
C ARG A 25 26.02 13.95 12.41
N ARG A 26 25.27 14.60 11.52
CA ARG A 26 25.82 15.48 10.48
C ARG A 26 26.52 16.70 11.08
N TYR A 27 25.89 17.35 12.06
CA TYR A 27 26.44 18.50 12.75
C TYR A 27 27.77 18.15 13.45
N ALA A 28 27.80 17.06 14.21
CA ALA A 28 29.01 16.60 14.89
C ALA A 28 30.17 16.32 13.91
N VAL A 29 29.86 15.80 12.72
CA VAL A 29 30.85 15.56 11.65
C VAL A 29 31.41 16.86 11.10
N ILE A 30 30.56 17.85 10.81
CA ILE A 30 30.98 19.15 10.30
C ILE A 30 31.92 19.85 11.30
N GLU A 31 31.51 19.91 12.57
CA GLU A 31 32.33 20.55 13.62
C GLU A 31 33.64 19.80 13.87
N ALA A 32 33.61 18.46 13.86
CA ALA A 32 34.83 17.67 14.00
C ALA A 32 35.79 17.85 12.81
N SER A 33 35.27 18.07 11.60
CA SER A 33 36.07 18.25 10.39
C SER A 33 36.80 19.59 10.37
N LYS A 34 36.20 20.65 10.93
CA LYS A 34 36.85 21.96 11.08
C LYS A 34 38.11 21.94 11.94
N LEU A 35 38.21 20.99 12.87
CA LEU A 35 39.28 20.91 13.88
C LEU A 35 40.45 20.00 13.47
N GLY A 36 40.30 19.22 12.40
CA GLY A 36 41.33 18.31 11.91
C GLY A 36 41.65 17.14 12.85
N HIS A 37 42.93 16.79 12.99
CA HIS A 37 43.35 15.64 13.79
C HIS A 37 42.98 15.82 15.28
N GLY A 38 42.32 14.80 15.86
CA GLY A 38 41.80 14.84 17.23
C GLY A 38 40.43 15.50 17.39
N GLY A 39 39.92 16.19 16.36
CA GLY A 39 38.64 16.90 16.39
C GLY A 39 37.46 16.00 16.73
N ARG A 40 37.41 14.78 16.15
CA ARG A 40 36.36 13.79 16.44
C ARG A 40 36.28 13.42 17.91
N SER A 41 37.42 13.18 18.56
CA SER A 41 37.47 12.78 19.97
C SER A 41 37.08 13.93 20.90
N TYR A 42 37.41 15.16 20.53
CA TYR A 42 37.02 16.34 21.29
C TYR A 42 35.54 16.67 21.14
N ILE A 43 35.01 16.71 19.92
CA ILE A 43 33.59 16.99 19.67
C ILE A 43 32.69 15.91 20.28
N ALA A 44 33.12 14.64 20.25
CA ALA A 44 32.43 13.57 20.95
C ALA A 44 32.28 13.86 22.46
N LYS A 45 33.34 14.36 23.11
CA LYS A 45 33.30 14.76 24.54
C LYS A 45 32.42 15.99 24.76
N VAL A 46 32.51 16.99 23.90
CA VAL A 46 31.72 18.22 24.02
C VAL A 46 30.23 17.96 23.82
N LEU A 47 29.84 17.16 22.82
CA LEU A 47 28.44 16.88 22.49
C LEU A 47 27.87 15.67 23.23
N GLY A 48 28.69 14.93 23.98
CA GLY A 48 28.27 13.74 24.72
C GLY A 48 27.84 12.58 23.82
N CYS A 49 28.46 12.42 22.65
CA CYS A 49 28.13 11.35 21.69
C CYS A 49 29.30 10.37 21.50
N ALA A 50 29.01 9.17 21.01
CA ALA A 50 30.07 8.18 20.76
C ALA A 50 30.95 8.59 19.57
N ARG A 51 32.26 8.31 19.65
CA ARG A 51 33.18 8.56 18.52
C ARG A 51 32.75 7.80 17.25
N SER A 52 32.18 6.61 17.41
CA SER A 52 31.62 5.81 16.31
C SER A 52 30.51 6.55 15.59
N THR A 53 29.64 7.28 16.30
CA THR A 53 28.57 8.10 15.73
C THR A 53 29.09 9.14 14.73
N ILE A 54 30.21 9.80 15.06
CA ILE A 54 30.88 10.75 14.16
C ILE A 54 31.52 10.01 12.98
N ALA A 55 32.14 8.86 13.21
CA ALA A 55 32.74 8.06 12.13
C ALA A 55 31.70 7.59 11.11
N THR A 56 30.57 7.03 11.57
CA THR A 56 29.44 6.63 10.72
C THR A 56 28.86 7.83 9.97
N GLY A 57 28.68 8.96 10.67
CA GLY A 57 28.14 10.18 10.07
C GLY A 57 29.00 10.73 8.91
N VAL A 58 30.32 10.50 8.92
CA VAL A 58 31.20 10.87 7.79
C VAL A 58 30.81 10.11 6.53
N GLY A 59 30.52 8.81 6.64
CA GLY A 59 30.06 7.99 5.52
C GLY A 59 28.70 8.47 5.01
N GLU A 60 27.77 8.74 5.92
CA GLU A 60 26.43 9.22 5.57
C GLU A 60 26.46 10.58 4.87
N LEU A 61 27.30 11.52 5.33
CA LEU A 61 27.40 12.85 4.74
C LEU A 61 28.03 12.81 3.34
N LYS A 62 28.98 11.89 3.10
CA LYS A 62 29.57 11.66 1.77
C LYS A 62 28.60 10.98 0.79
N ALA A 63 27.70 10.16 1.30
CA ALA A 63 26.70 9.45 0.49
C ALA A 63 25.49 10.33 0.11
N LEU A 64 25.41 11.56 0.62
CA LEU A 64 24.32 12.47 0.26
C LEU A 64 24.43 12.95 -1.18
N PRO A 65 23.31 12.95 -1.94
CA PRO A 65 23.29 13.53 -3.28
C PRO A 65 23.51 15.05 -3.20
N ALA A 66 24.20 15.62 -4.20
CA ALA A 66 24.51 17.06 -4.25
C ALA A 66 23.26 17.97 -4.26
N SER A 67 22.11 17.45 -4.70
CA SER A 67 20.82 18.13 -4.76
C SER A 67 19.88 17.72 -3.61
N SER A 68 20.41 17.48 -2.41
CA SER A 68 19.57 17.08 -1.27
C SER A 68 18.80 18.28 -0.69
N GLY A 69 17.47 18.27 -0.81
CA GLY A 69 16.58 19.19 -0.09
C GLY A 69 16.38 18.80 1.38
N TYR A 70 15.67 19.65 2.13
CA TYR A 70 15.24 19.31 3.49
C TYR A 70 14.22 18.17 3.45
N ASP A 71 14.59 17.02 4.04
CA ASP A 71 13.69 15.90 4.24
C ASP A 71 13.28 15.86 5.72
N PRO A 72 11.99 16.03 6.09
CA PRO A 72 11.55 15.92 7.48
C PRO A 72 11.54 14.46 7.98
N ARG A 73 11.64 13.47 7.09
CA ARG A 73 11.54 12.05 7.46
C ARG A 73 12.78 11.61 8.24
N VAL A 74 12.57 11.13 9.46
CA VAL A 74 13.67 10.62 10.33
C VAL A 74 13.97 9.16 10.04
N ARG A 75 12.94 8.36 9.71
CA ARG A 75 13.07 6.92 9.46
C ARG A 75 13.31 6.62 7.98
N GLN A 76 14.30 5.80 7.70
CA GLN A 76 14.53 5.26 6.36
C GLN A 76 13.33 4.41 5.90
N ALA A 77 13.10 4.35 4.59
CA ALA A 77 12.13 3.43 4.01
C ALA A 77 12.60 1.97 4.18
N GLY A 78 11.66 1.02 4.18
CA GLY A 78 11.96 -0.42 4.20
C GLY A 78 11.83 -1.12 5.56
N GLY A 79 11.51 -0.40 6.65
CA GLY A 79 11.29 -1.01 7.98
C GLY A 79 9.91 -1.64 8.20
N GLY A 80 9.14 -1.91 7.14
CA GLY A 80 7.77 -2.42 7.22
C GLY A 80 7.62 -3.81 6.58
N ARG A 81 6.43 -4.41 6.73
CA ARG A 81 6.08 -5.64 6.01
C ARG A 81 6.24 -5.42 4.51
N LYS A 82 6.98 -6.29 3.84
CA LYS A 82 7.14 -6.24 2.38
C LYS A 82 5.76 -6.32 1.69
N PRO A 83 5.55 -5.58 0.60
CA PRO A 83 4.31 -5.67 -0.17
C PRO A 83 4.16 -7.09 -0.76
N TYR A 84 2.92 -7.51 -1.00
CA TYR A 84 2.62 -8.87 -1.49
C TYR A 84 3.29 -9.17 -2.84
N GLU A 85 3.42 -8.16 -3.70
CA GLU A 85 4.09 -8.25 -5.01
C GLU A 85 5.56 -8.68 -4.88
N GLN A 86 6.23 -8.25 -3.82
CA GLN A 86 7.62 -8.63 -3.54
C GLN A 86 7.71 -9.94 -2.76
N ALA A 87 6.64 -10.33 -2.06
CA ALA A 87 6.61 -11.53 -1.24
C ALA A 87 6.24 -12.78 -2.06
N ILE A 88 5.37 -12.64 -3.05
CA ILE A 88 4.82 -13.73 -3.86
C ILE A 88 5.05 -13.39 -5.34
N ALA A 89 5.96 -14.11 -5.99
CA ALA A 89 6.23 -13.96 -7.41
C ALA A 89 5.04 -14.46 -8.24
N GLY A 90 4.69 -13.74 -9.31
CA GLY A 90 3.64 -14.17 -10.26
C GLY A 90 2.20 -14.08 -9.73
N ILE A 91 1.97 -13.42 -8.59
CA ILE A 91 0.62 -13.33 -8.00
C ILE A 91 -0.40 -12.63 -8.90
N ASP A 92 0.03 -11.60 -9.65
CA ASP A 92 -0.87 -10.85 -10.54
C ASP A 92 -1.34 -11.73 -11.71
N GLU A 93 -0.43 -12.54 -12.27
CA GLU A 93 -0.73 -13.47 -13.37
C GLU A 93 -1.67 -14.58 -12.90
N ALA A 94 -1.38 -15.19 -11.76
CA ALA A 94 -2.24 -16.19 -11.12
C ALA A 94 -3.64 -15.64 -10.82
N PHE A 95 -3.73 -14.38 -10.39
CA PHE A 95 -5.00 -13.71 -10.12
C PHE A 95 -5.83 -13.49 -11.39
N LEU A 96 -5.21 -13.01 -12.46
CA LEU A 96 -5.90 -12.81 -13.74
C LEU A 96 -6.42 -14.14 -14.30
N ASP A 97 -5.65 -15.21 -14.20
CA ASP A 97 -6.05 -16.56 -14.64
C ASP A 97 -7.25 -17.11 -13.84
N VAL A 98 -7.32 -16.87 -12.53
CA VAL A 98 -8.46 -17.29 -11.69
C VAL A 98 -9.74 -16.54 -12.04
N VAL A 99 -9.60 -15.28 -12.46
CA VAL A 99 -10.71 -14.34 -12.63
C VAL A 99 -11.25 -14.31 -14.06
N GLN A 100 -10.43 -14.63 -15.07
CA GLN A 100 -10.79 -14.55 -16.49
C GLN A 100 -12.12 -15.27 -16.82
N ASP A 101 -12.34 -16.46 -16.26
CA ASP A 101 -13.51 -17.31 -16.54
C ASP A 101 -14.84 -16.67 -16.13
N ARG A 102 -14.80 -15.70 -15.21
CA ARG A 102 -15.96 -15.06 -14.57
C ARG A 102 -15.91 -13.55 -14.66
N THR A 103 -15.12 -13.04 -15.59
CA THR A 103 -15.03 -11.62 -15.89
C THR A 103 -16.09 -11.25 -16.93
N ALA A 104 -16.92 -10.27 -16.57
CA ALA A 104 -17.83 -9.63 -17.51
C ALA A 104 -17.36 -8.19 -17.76
N GLY A 105 -17.48 -7.74 -19.00
CA GLY A 105 -17.14 -6.39 -19.43
C GLY A 105 -18.36 -5.61 -19.92
N ASP A 106 -18.20 -4.30 -20.08
CA ASP A 106 -19.19 -3.45 -20.73
C ASP A 106 -18.83 -3.29 -22.23
N PRO A 107 -19.71 -3.66 -23.17
CA PRO A 107 -19.44 -3.51 -24.60
C PRO A 107 -19.21 -2.05 -25.05
N MET A 108 -19.67 -1.06 -24.29
CA MET A 108 -19.41 0.37 -24.58
C MET A 108 -18.19 0.92 -23.83
N HIS A 109 -17.75 0.25 -22.76
CA HIS A 109 -16.59 0.63 -21.96
C HIS A 109 -15.65 -0.58 -21.76
N PRO A 110 -14.71 -0.81 -22.69
CA PRO A 110 -13.85 -1.99 -22.66
C PRO A 110 -12.94 -2.04 -21.42
N ASP A 111 -12.70 -0.90 -20.78
CA ASP A 111 -11.88 -0.79 -19.57
C ASP A 111 -12.63 -1.14 -18.28
N VAL A 112 -13.94 -1.41 -18.34
CA VAL A 112 -14.76 -1.69 -17.15
C VAL A 112 -15.02 -3.19 -17.07
N LEU A 113 -14.29 -3.85 -16.15
CA LEU A 113 -14.48 -5.26 -15.85
C LEU A 113 -15.12 -5.45 -14.47
N TRP A 114 -15.95 -6.47 -14.31
CA TRP A 114 -16.43 -6.91 -13.00
C TRP A 114 -16.49 -8.43 -12.92
N THR A 115 -16.46 -8.93 -11.70
CA THR A 115 -16.50 -10.36 -11.41
C THR A 115 -17.67 -10.65 -10.50
N ASN A 116 -18.22 -11.86 -10.58
CA ASN A 116 -19.22 -12.35 -9.63
C ASN A 116 -18.61 -13.18 -8.48
N LEU A 117 -17.27 -13.28 -8.42
CA LEU A 117 -16.57 -14.03 -7.38
C LEU A 117 -16.40 -13.17 -6.13
N SER A 118 -16.66 -13.76 -4.97
CA SER A 118 -16.32 -13.18 -3.68
C SER A 118 -14.82 -13.22 -3.42
N HIS A 119 -14.33 -12.37 -2.50
CA HIS A 119 -12.90 -12.37 -2.17
C HIS A 119 -12.42 -13.72 -1.60
N ALA A 120 -13.27 -14.42 -0.83
CA ALA A 120 -12.97 -15.73 -0.28
C ALA A 120 -12.85 -16.80 -1.39
N GLU A 121 -13.75 -16.80 -2.37
CA GLU A 121 -13.68 -17.72 -3.51
C GLU A 121 -12.44 -17.47 -4.37
N ILE A 122 -12.06 -16.20 -4.59
CA ILE A 122 -10.82 -15.87 -5.31
C ILE A 122 -9.61 -16.41 -4.56
N SER A 123 -9.58 -16.22 -3.24
CA SER A 123 -8.51 -16.74 -2.38
C SER A 123 -8.41 -18.27 -2.45
N GLN A 124 -9.55 -18.97 -2.37
CA GLN A 124 -9.59 -20.42 -2.46
C GLN A 124 -9.12 -20.92 -3.82
N ARG A 125 -9.55 -20.27 -4.91
CA ARG A 125 -9.14 -20.65 -6.26
C ARG A 125 -7.66 -20.38 -6.53
N LEU A 126 -7.09 -19.31 -5.97
CA LEU A 126 -5.65 -19.05 -6.00
C LEU A 126 -4.86 -20.16 -5.30
N ALA A 127 -5.38 -20.67 -4.19
CA ALA A 127 -4.79 -21.80 -3.49
C ALA A 127 -4.91 -23.11 -4.31
N GLU A 128 -6.05 -23.37 -4.93
CA GLU A 128 -6.31 -24.61 -5.68
C GLU A 128 -5.53 -24.67 -7.00
N ARG A 129 -5.58 -23.61 -7.81
CA ARG A 129 -4.99 -23.60 -9.17
C ARG A 129 -3.50 -23.29 -9.16
N HIS A 130 -3.07 -22.35 -8.31
CA HIS A 130 -1.71 -21.78 -8.34
C HIS A 130 -0.91 -22.06 -7.06
N GLN A 131 -1.46 -22.81 -6.09
CA GLN A 131 -0.84 -23.07 -4.78
C GLN A 131 -0.44 -21.79 -4.01
N VAL A 132 -1.10 -20.66 -4.30
CA VAL A 132 -0.83 -19.37 -3.67
C VAL A 132 -1.85 -19.10 -2.56
N GLN A 133 -1.37 -19.11 -1.31
CA GLN A 133 -2.18 -18.80 -0.13
C GLN A 133 -2.17 -17.30 0.15
N VAL A 134 -3.31 -16.65 -0.01
CA VAL A 134 -3.48 -15.20 0.21
C VAL A 134 -4.63 -14.92 1.16
N SER A 135 -4.64 -13.74 1.78
CA SER A 135 -5.78 -13.28 2.56
C SER A 135 -6.74 -12.46 1.69
N GLU A 136 -8.00 -12.34 2.10
CA GLU A 136 -8.99 -11.49 1.42
C GLU A 136 -8.55 -10.03 1.28
N THR A 137 -7.70 -9.53 2.19
CA THR A 137 -7.10 -8.20 2.11
C THR A 137 -6.14 -8.05 0.94
N VAL A 138 -5.38 -9.09 0.59
CA VAL A 138 -4.52 -9.12 -0.60
C VAL A 138 -5.38 -9.19 -1.86
N VAL A 139 -6.43 -10.02 -1.86
CA VAL A 139 -7.39 -10.09 -2.98
C VAL A 139 -8.05 -8.73 -3.23
N ARG A 140 -8.44 -8.01 -2.18
CA ARG A 140 -8.96 -6.64 -2.29
C ARG A 140 -7.95 -5.67 -2.90
N GLN A 141 -6.67 -5.82 -2.58
CA GLN A 141 -5.60 -5.00 -3.17
C GLN A 141 -5.39 -5.34 -4.65
N LEU A 142 -5.42 -6.63 -5.02
CA LEU A 142 -5.34 -7.11 -6.40
C LEU A 142 -6.49 -6.56 -7.26
N LEU A 143 -7.73 -6.68 -6.78
CA LEU A 143 -8.90 -6.12 -7.46
C LEU A 143 -8.82 -4.60 -7.65
N LYS A 144 -8.18 -3.88 -6.72
CA LYS A 144 -7.99 -2.42 -6.83
C LYS A 144 -6.88 -2.05 -7.81
N LYS A 145 -5.87 -2.91 -7.96
CA LYS A 145 -4.71 -2.71 -8.84
C LYS A 145 -5.08 -2.94 -10.31
N HIS A 146 -5.95 -3.92 -10.58
CA HIS A 146 -6.48 -4.25 -11.91
C HIS A 146 -7.76 -3.44 -12.23
N PRO A 147 -8.22 -3.38 -13.50
CA PRO A 147 -9.36 -2.55 -13.92
C PRO A 147 -10.73 -3.15 -13.52
N PHE A 148 -10.86 -3.63 -12.28
CA PHE A 148 -12.11 -4.17 -11.75
C PHE A 148 -12.92 -3.10 -11.02
N THR A 149 -14.18 -2.96 -11.44
CA THR A 149 -15.15 -2.04 -10.82
C THR A 149 -16.19 -2.83 -10.05
N ARG A 150 -16.69 -2.25 -8.95
CA ARG A 150 -17.82 -2.82 -8.21
C ARG A 150 -19.12 -2.51 -8.94
N ARG A 151 -19.87 -3.55 -9.28
CA ARG A 151 -21.22 -3.41 -9.82
C ARG A 151 -22.24 -4.03 -8.86
N LYS A 152 -23.30 -3.31 -8.55
CA LYS A 152 -24.46 -3.87 -7.88
C LYS A 152 -25.31 -4.58 -8.93
N ALA A 153 -25.77 -5.79 -8.64
CA ALA A 153 -26.76 -6.46 -9.48
C ALA A 153 -27.98 -5.52 -9.64
N GLN A 154 -28.30 -5.15 -10.87
CA GLN A 154 -29.51 -4.42 -11.18
C GLN A 154 -30.67 -5.41 -11.08
N LYS A 155 -31.56 -5.19 -10.11
CA LYS A 155 -32.80 -5.94 -10.01
C LYS A 155 -33.76 -5.42 -11.06
N ALA A 156 -34.65 -6.28 -11.56
CA ALA A 156 -35.75 -5.85 -12.40
C ALA A 156 -36.54 -4.72 -11.73
N SER A 157 -37.08 -3.79 -12.52
CA SER A 157 -37.88 -2.67 -12.00
C SER A 157 -39.08 -3.20 -11.21
N GLU A 158 -39.53 -2.44 -10.22
CA GLU A 158 -40.73 -2.81 -9.46
C GLU A 158 -41.96 -2.90 -10.38
N GLU A 159 -42.05 -2.04 -11.40
CA GLU A 159 -43.05 -2.13 -12.47
C GLU A 159 -42.97 -3.44 -13.24
N PHE A 160 -41.76 -3.90 -13.61
CA PHE A 160 -41.60 -5.18 -14.31
C PHE A 160 -42.04 -6.35 -13.43
N LYS A 161 -41.71 -6.34 -12.14
CA LYS A 161 -42.13 -7.40 -11.20
C LYS A 161 -43.64 -7.39 -10.97
N ALA A 162 -44.24 -6.21 -10.86
CA ALA A 162 -45.69 -6.07 -10.71
C ALA A 162 -46.43 -6.54 -11.96
N ASN A 163 -45.90 -6.21 -13.15
CA ASN A 163 -46.53 -6.54 -14.42
C ASN A 163 -46.25 -7.96 -14.91
N MET A 164 -45.21 -8.63 -14.43
CA MET A 164 -44.82 -9.97 -14.88
C MET A 164 -44.99 -10.99 -13.75
N THR A 165 -46.19 -11.57 -13.65
CA THR A 165 -46.50 -12.54 -12.58
C THR A 165 -46.04 -13.94 -12.98
N ILE A 166 -45.37 -14.64 -12.06
CA ILE A 166 -45.08 -16.07 -12.23
C ILE A 166 -46.34 -16.86 -11.86
N VAL A 167 -46.89 -17.59 -12.83
CA VAL A 167 -48.02 -18.48 -12.67
C VAL A 167 -47.50 -19.91 -12.65
N PHE A 168 -47.76 -20.62 -11.56
CA PHE A 168 -47.40 -22.03 -11.41
C PHE A 168 -48.45 -22.92 -12.07
N ASP A 169 -47.99 -24.01 -12.70
CA ASP A 169 -48.88 -24.99 -13.31
C ASP A 169 -49.79 -25.67 -12.26
N LYS A 170 -51.03 -26.01 -12.64
CA LYS A 170 -52.00 -26.60 -11.71
C LYS A 170 -51.67 -28.03 -11.30
N PHE A 171 -51.01 -28.79 -12.18
CA PHE A 171 -50.74 -30.21 -11.98
C PHE A 171 -49.32 -30.45 -11.46
N LEU A 172 -48.36 -29.61 -11.86
CA LEU A 172 -46.96 -29.72 -11.43
C LEU A 172 -46.38 -28.37 -10.94
N PRO A 173 -46.95 -27.76 -9.89
CA PRO A 173 -46.58 -26.40 -9.45
C PRO A 173 -45.14 -26.26 -8.95
N HIS A 174 -44.50 -27.36 -8.54
CA HIS A 174 -43.11 -27.36 -8.09
C HIS A 174 -42.09 -27.49 -9.24
N TRP A 175 -42.56 -27.88 -10.43
CA TRP A 175 -41.69 -28.23 -11.56
C TRP A 175 -41.94 -27.36 -12.79
N ASN A 176 -43.18 -26.86 -12.95
CA ASN A 176 -43.60 -26.08 -14.11
C ASN A 176 -44.17 -24.73 -13.67
N TYR A 177 -43.62 -23.66 -14.24
CA TYR A 177 -44.10 -22.29 -14.06
C TYR A 177 -43.92 -21.49 -15.35
N THR A 178 -44.77 -20.48 -15.54
CA THR A 178 -44.73 -19.58 -16.68
C THR A 178 -44.82 -18.14 -16.20
N ALA A 179 -43.97 -17.25 -16.72
CA ALA A 179 -44.08 -15.81 -16.47
C ALA A 179 -45.08 -15.21 -17.47
N VAL A 180 -46.17 -14.63 -16.96
CA VAL A 180 -47.25 -14.08 -17.78
C VAL A 180 -47.41 -12.59 -17.48
N PRO A 181 -47.46 -11.70 -18.50
CA PRO A 181 -47.72 -10.29 -18.26
C PRO A 181 -49.16 -10.10 -17.78
N LEU A 182 -49.40 -9.17 -16.85
CA LEU A 182 -50.73 -8.70 -16.52
C LEU A 182 -51.31 -8.05 -17.78
N THR A 183 -52.26 -8.74 -18.41
CA THR A 183 -52.99 -8.20 -19.55
C THR A 183 -53.82 -7.00 -19.07
N THR A 184 -53.44 -5.79 -19.46
CA THR A 184 -54.34 -4.64 -19.41
C THR A 184 -55.56 -4.99 -20.26
N SER A 185 -56.70 -5.26 -19.63
CA SER A 185 -57.97 -5.29 -20.37
C SER A 185 -58.23 -3.85 -20.82
N ASN A 186 -57.87 -3.53 -22.05
CA ASN A 186 -58.35 -2.32 -22.70
C ASN A 186 -59.89 -2.43 -22.78
N ALA A 187 -60.57 -1.61 -22.01
CA ALA A 187 -61.99 -1.29 -22.16
C ALA A 187 -62.13 -0.07 -23.07
#